data_AF-A0A1Z9CIK4-F1
#
_entry.id   AF-A0A1Z9CIK4-F1
#
_cell.length_a   1.000
_cell.length_b   1.000
_cell.length_c   1.000
_cell.angle_alpha   90.00
_cell.angle_beta   90.00
_cell.angle_gamma   90.00
#
_symmetry.space_group_name_H-M   'P 1'
#
loop_
_entity.id
_entity.type
_entity.pdbx_description
1 polymer ?
#
loop_
_entity_poly.entity_id
_entity_poly.type
_entity_poly.pdbx_seq_one_letter_code
_entity_poly.pdbx_strand_id
1 'polypeptide(L)'
;MSKTKQTELINDAYRRLVWAVDNIDWRHYATELLDLEKGYEKRHRDYANAEYVFSPITCSKYWCVHHIFSALNSKEEPSIKGFLHLKQSVFYAHSLVANYRERIEKQFEGFDIETFNKINIVQWRDEVA
;
A
#
# COMPACT_ATOMS: atom_id res chain seq x y z
N MET A 1 -1.92 -18.89 5.65
CA MET A 1 -2.05 -18.78 4.17
C MET A 1 -0.67 -18.98 3.54
N SER A 2 -0.54 -19.63 2.39
CA SER A 2 0.76 -19.81 1.73
C SER A 2 1.26 -18.49 1.10
N LYS A 3 2.57 -18.37 0.88
CA LYS A 3 3.20 -17.21 0.22
C LYS A 3 2.61 -16.93 -1.18
N THR A 4 2.29 -17.98 -1.94
CA THR A 4 1.64 -17.86 -3.26
C THR A 4 0.27 -17.21 -3.12
N LYS A 5 -0.58 -17.71 -2.22
CA LYS A 5 -1.92 -17.15 -1.97
C LYS A 5 -1.86 -15.71 -1.45
N GLN A 6 -0.87 -15.38 -0.62
CA GLN A 6 -0.62 -13.99 -0.19
C GLN A 6 -0.22 -13.09 -1.35
N THR A 7 0.65 -13.57 -2.25
CA THR A 7 1.06 -12.82 -3.44
C THR A 7 -0.11 -12.59 -4.39
N GLU A 8 -0.97 -13.59 -4.58
CA GLU A 8 -2.20 -13.49 -5.35
C GLU A 8 -3.17 -12.48 -4.73
N LEU A 9 -3.36 -12.51 -3.41
CA LEU A 9 -4.21 -11.56 -2.70
C LEU A 9 -3.70 -10.12 -2.86
N ILE A 10 -2.39 -9.90 -2.73
CA ILE A 10 -1.77 -8.57 -2.94
C ILE A 10 -1.97 -8.10 -4.38
N ASN A 11 -1.74 -8.97 -5.36
CA ASN A 11 -1.92 -8.62 -6.76
C ASN A 11 -3.39 -8.33 -7.10
N ASP A 12 -4.34 -9.08 -6.54
CA ASP A 12 -5.77 -8.81 -6.71
C ASP A 12 -6.15 -7.45 -6.10
N ALA A 13 -5.69 -7.19 -4.87
CA ALA A 13 -5.96 -5.94 -4.18
C ALA A 13 -5.42 -4.73 -4.96
N TYR A 14 -4.19 -4.83 -5.48
CA TYR A 14 -3.60 -3.77 -6.29
C TYR A 14 -4.33 -3.60 -7.63
N ARG A 15 -4.77 -4.68 -8.28
CA ARG A 15 -5.57 -4.61 -9.50
C ARG A 15 -6.92 -3.95 -9.27
N ARG A 16 -7.57 -4.22 -8.13
CA ARG A 16 -8.79 -3.53 -7.70
C ARG A 16 -8.54 -2.04 -7.52
N LEU A 17 -7.44 -1.66 -6.87
CA LEU A 17 -7.06 -0.25 -6.76
C LEU A 17 -6.90 0.40 -8.15
N VAL A 18 -6.16 -0.23 -9.08
CA VAL A 18 -6.03 0.24 -10.46
C VAL A 18 -7.40 0.48 -11.09
N TRP A 19 -8.35 -0.47 -10.99
CA TRP A 19 -9.68 -0.28 -11.56
C TRP A 19 -10.52 0.81 -10.85
N ALA A 20 -10.25 1.07 -9.57
CA ALA A 20 -10.96 2.11 -8.83
C ALA A 20 -10.54 3.51 -9.28
N VAL A 21 -9.23 3.74 -9.45
CA VAL A 21 -8.65 5.07 -9.63
C VAL A 21 -8.05 5.35 -11.00
N ASP A 22 -7.61 4.33 -11.74
CA ASP A 22 -7.14 4.53 -13.12
C ASP A 22 -8.32 4.50 -14.10
N ASN A 23 -8.19 5.21 -15.23
CA ASN A 23 -9.25 5.45 -16.21
C ASN A 23 -10.40 6.35 -15.73
N ILE A 24 -10.18 7.14 -14.67
CA ILE A 24 -11.05 8.27 -14.33
C ILE A 24 -10.78 9.43 -15.31
N ASP A 25 -9.51 9.70 -15.57
CA ASP A 25 -9.02 10.66 -16.54
C ASP A 25 -7.76 10.09 -17.24
N TRP A 26 -6.92 10.96 -17.80
CA TRP A 26 -5.68 10.60 -18.48
C TRP A 26 -4.55 10.15 -17.55
N ARG A 27 -4.70 10.29 -16.22
CA ARG A 27 -3.68 9.93 -15.24
C ARG A 27 -3.76 8.47 -14.85
N HIS A 28 -2.60 7.94 -14.46
CA HIS A 28 -2.43 6.59 -13.95
C HIS A 28 -2.14 6.65 -12.45
N TYR A 29 -3.13 7.09 -11.68
CA TYR A 29 -3.02 7.37 -10.25
C TYR A 29 -2.43 6.20 -9.44
N ALA A 30 -2.84 4.97 -9.71
CA ALA A 30 -2.30 3.79 -9.03
C ALA A 30 -0.84 3.52 -9.39
N THR A 31 -0.45 3.80 -10.65
CA THR A 31 0.94 3.65 -11.12
C THR A 31 1.85 4.70 -10.48
N GLU A 32 1.40 5.95 -10.39
CA GLU A 32 2.12 7.03 -9.68
C GLU A 32 2.34 6.67 -8.20
N LEU A 33 1.30 6.14 -7.54
CA LEU A 33 1.41 5.66 -6.16
C LEU A 33 2.40 4.48 -6.04
N LEU A 34 2.38 3.55 -6.99
CA LEU A 34 3.29 2.41 -7.02
C LEU A 34 4.75 2.83 -7.22
N ASP A 35 5.03 3.82 -8.05
CA ASP A 35 6.39 4.31 -8.27
C ASP A 35 6.95 5.03 -7.04
N LEU A 36 6.10 5.76 -6.29
CA LEU A 36 6.46 6.27 -4.97
C LEU A 36 6.86 5.12 -4.02
N GLU A 37 6.01 4.09 -3.89
CA GLU A 37 6.30 2.95 -3.00
C GLU A 37 7.52 2.14 -3.45
N LYS A 38 7.76 1.96 -4.75
CA LYS A 38 9.00 1.32 -5.24
C LYS A 38 10.24 2.09 -4.80
N GLY A 39 10.17 3.43 -4.82
CA GLY A 39 11.24 4.28 -4.30
C GLY A 39 11.45 4.13 -2.79
N TYR A 40 10.37 4.11 -2.01
CA TYR A 40 10.44 3.90 -0.56
C TYR A 40 10.95 2.50 -0.20
N GLU A 41 10.44 1.47 -0.86
CA GLU A 41 10.80 0.08 -0.65
C GLU A 41 12.28 -0.17 -0.97
N LYS A 42 12.79 0.42 -2.07
CA LYS A 42 14.22 0.37 -2.38
C LYS A 42 15.05 0.97 -1.25
N ARG A 43 14.73 2.20 -0.82
CA ARG A 43 15.46 2.85 0.30
C ARG A 43 15.34 2.04 1.59
N HIS A 44 14.16 1.52 1.90
CA HIS A 44 13.94 0.71 3.09
C HIS A 44 14.85 -0.52 3.07
N ARG A 45 14.97 -1.21 1.93
CA ARG A 45 15.87 -2.34 1.76
C ARG A 45 17.35 -2.00 1.90
N ASP A 46 17.74 -0.82 1.46
CA ASP A 46 19.13 -0.36 1.54
C ASP A 46 19.56 -0.04 2.99
N TYR A 47 18.62 0.31 3.87
CA TYR A 47 18.92 0.78 5.23
C TYR A 47 18.38 -0.10 6.38
N ALA A 48 17.38 -0.94 6.15
CA ALA A 48 16.76 -1.71 7.21
C ALA A 48 17.41 -3.09 7.39
N ASN A 49 17.70 -3.44 8.64
CA ASN A 49 18.20 -4.76 9.03
C ASN A 49 17.05 -5.77 9.12
N ALA A 50 16.54 -6.20 7.97
CA ALA A 50 15.40 -7.11 7.92
C ALA A 50 15.50 -8.14 6.79
N GLU A 51 14.80 -9.25 6.98
CA GLU A 51 14.56 -10.24 5.92
C GLU A 51 13.22 -9.99 5.25
N TYR A 52 13.23 -9.98 3.93
CA TYR A 52 12.05 -9.63 3.15
C TYR A 52 11.34 -10.89 2.67
N VAL A 53 10.08 -11.05 3.06
CA VAL A 53 9.28 -12.23 2.72
C VAL A 53 8.93 -12.22 1.23
N PHE A 54 8.71 -11.04 0.64
CA PHE A 54 8.33 -10.87 -0.75
C PHE A 54 9.31 -10.02 -1.55
N SER A 55 9.13 -10.05 -2.88
CA SER A 55 9.88 -9.20 -3.81
C SER A 55 9.60 -7.71 -3.55
N PRO A 56 10.51 -6.80 -3.95
CA PRO A 56 10.29 -5.36 -3.80
C PRO A 56 8.97 -4.89 -4.43
N ILE A 57 8.65 -5.39 -5.63
CA ILE A 57 7.42 -5.02 -6.33
C ILE A 57 6.16 -5.50 -5.61
N THR A 58 6.18 -6.69 -5.02
CA THR A 58 5.07 -7.22 -4.23
C THR A 58 4.86 -6.40 -2.95
N CYS A 59 5.93 -6.03 -2.25
CA CYS A 59 5.83 -5.18 -1.06
C CYS A 59 5.33 -3.77 -1.40
N SER A 60 5.79 -3.21 -2.52
CA SER A 60 5.34 -1.89 -2.98
C SER A 60 3.83 -1.88 -3.26
N LYS A 61 3.31 -2.91 -3.96
CA LYS A 61 1.87 -3.08 -4.20
C LYS A 61 1.07 -3.23 -2.90
N TYR A 62 1.60 -3.98 -1.94
CA TYR A 62 0.98 -4.11 -0.62
C TYR A 62 0.84 -2.74 0.06
N TRP A 63 1.92 -1.95 0.11
CA TRP A 63 1.88 -0.63 0.75
C TRP A 63 0.93 0.34 0.05
N CYS A 64 0.83 0.32 -1.28
CA CYS A 64 -0.14 1.13 -2.02
C CYS A 64 -1.57 0.90 -1.50
N VAL A 65 -1.97 -0.36 -1.40
CA VAL A 65 -3.33 -0.72 -0.97
C VAL A 65 -3.50 -0.51 0.54
N HIS A 66 -2.47 -0.80 1.34
CA HIS A 66 -2.51 -0.58 2.78
C HIS A 66 -2.76 0.90 3.11
N HIS A 67 -2.07 1.82 2.44
CA HIS A 67 -2.30 3.27 2.63
C HIS A 67 -3.71 3.70 2.22
N ILE A 68 -4.30 3.09 1.19
CA ILE A 68 -5.71 3.33 0.81
C ILE A 68 -6.66 2.85 1.92
N PHE A 69 -6.43 1.67 2.48
CA PHE A 69 -7.24 1.16 3.59
C PHE A 69 -7.06 1.98 4.88
N SER A 70 -5.84 2.44 5.18
CA SER A 70 -5.59 3.37 6.29
C SER A 70 -6.39 4.67 6.11
N ALA A 71 -6.40 5.21 4.89
CA ALA A 71 -7.12 6.42 4.55
C ALA A 71 -8.64 6.25 4.61
N LEU A 72 -9.19 5.12 4.12
CA LEU A 72 -10.62 4.84 4.20
C LEU A 72 -11.12 4.81 5.65
N ASN A 73 -10.32 4.22 6.54
CA ASN A 73 -10.64 4.03 7.96
C ASN A 73 -10.22 5.22 8.85
N SER A 74 -9.67 6.30 8.27
CA SER A 74 -9.16 7.47 9.00
C SER A 74 -8.19 7.14 10.15
N LYS A 75 -7.48 5.99 10.06
CA LYS A 75 -6.57 5.54 11.13
C LYS A 75 -5.24 6.28 11.14
N GLU A 76 -4.85 6.85 10.00
CA GLU A 76 -3.54 7.48 9.79
C GLU A 76 -3.69 8.84 9.10
N GLU A 77 -4.66 9.67 9.51
CA GLU A 77 -4.79 11.01 8.93
C GLU A 77 -3.49 11.81 9.08
N PRO A 78 -2.90 12.29 7.97
CA PRO A 78 -1.68 13.07 8.02
C PRO A 78 -1.90 14.34 8.84
N SER A 79 -1.15 14.49 9.93
CA SER A 79 -1.10 15.75 10.67
C SER A 79 -0.06 16.68 10.07
N ILE A 80 -0.23 18.00 10.27
CA ILE A 80 0.75 19.01 9.85
C ILE A 80 2.14 18.70 10.41
N LYS A 81 2.23 18.24 11.68
CA LYS A 81 3.51 17.83 12.29
C LYS A 81 4.09 16.58 11.63
N GLY A 82 3.24 15.63 11.26
CA GLY A 82 3.63 14.40 10.58
C GLY A 82 4.19 14.64 9.17
N PHE A 83 3.84 15.75 8.52
CA PHE A 83 4.23 16.06 7.13
C PHE A 83 5.75 15.95 6.87
N LEU A 84 6.59 16.30 7.85
CA LEU A 84 8.05 16.22 7.73
C LEU A 84 8.59 14.78 7.62
N HIS A 85 7.81 13.80 8.06
CA HIS A 85 8.22 12.40 8.18
C HIS A 85 7.31 11.44 7.41
N LEU A 86 6.19 11.94 6.89
CA LEU A 86 5.23 11.15 6.15
C LEU A 86 5.78 10.81 4.76
N LYS A 87 5.61 9.55 4.34
CA LYS A 87 5.79 9.20 2.94
C LYS A 87 4.76 9.96 2.10
N GLN A 88 5.19 10.55 0.98
CA GLN A 88 4.29 11.23 0.04
C GLN A 88 3.15 10.32 -0.44
N SER A 89 3.39 9.02 -0.55
CA SER A 89 2.41 8.01 -0.92
C SER A 89 1.22 7.91 0.06
N VAL A 90 1.44 8.17 1.34
CA VAL A 90 0.36 8.20 2.34
C VAL A 90 -0.57 9.39 2.06
N PHE A 91 -0.01 10.58 1.87
CA PHE A 91 -0.81 11.76 1.54
C PHE A 91 -1.53 11.60 0.19
N TYR A 92 -0.85 11.00 -0.78
CA TYR A 92 -1.41 10.67 -2.08
C TYR A 92 -2.62 9.72 -1.96
N ALA A 93 -2.50 8.65 -1.17
CA ALA A 93 -3.61 7.73 -0.90
C ALA A 93 -4.79 8.42 -0.21
N HIS A 94 -4.54 9.30 0.77
CA HIS A 94 -5.58 10.13 1.38
C HIS A 94 -6.28 11.03 0.36
N SER A 95 -5.53 11.65 -0.55
CA SER A 95 -6.09 12.45 -1.63
C SER A 95 -6.97 11.61 -2.56
N LEU A 96 -6.53 10.40 -2.94
CA LEU A 96 -7.34 9.50 -3.77
C LEU A 96 -8.66 9.11 -3.07
N VAL A 97 -8.60 8.78 -1.79
CA VAL A 97 -9.80 8.46 -1.00
C VAL A 97 -10.70 9.68 -0.89
N ALA A 98 -10.17 10.87 -0.61
CA ALA A 98 -10.97 12.09 -0.48
C ALA A 98 -11.75 12.43 -1.76
N ASN A 99 -11.19 12.12 -2.94
CA ASN A 99 -11.80 12.43 -4.24
C ASN A 99 -12.63 11.28 -4.83
N TYR A 100 -12.29 10.02 -4.52
CA TYR A 100 -12.82 8.84 -5.20
C TYR A 100 -13.31 7.74 -4.25
N ARG A 101 -13.62 8.08 -2.99
CA ARG A 101 -14.06 7.14 -1.93
C ARG A 101 -15.07 6.10 -2.43
N GLU A 102 -16.19 6.53 -3.00
CA GLU A 102 -17.26 5.62 -3.42
C GLU A 102 -16.79 4.60 -4.47
N ARG A 103 -15.94 5.02 -5.42
CA ARG A 103 -15.38 4.11 -6.44
C ARG A 103 -14.45 3.09 -5.81
N ILE A 104 -13.62 3.52 -4.87
CA ILE A 104 -12.69 2.66 -4.14
C ILE A 104 -13.50 1.65 -3.30
N GLU A 105 -14.43 2.10 -2.47
CA GLU A 105 -15.27 1.24 -1.63
C GLU A 105 -16.02 0.20 -2.46
N LYS A 106 -16.63 0.61 -3.59
CA LYS A 106 -17.30 -0.30 -4.52
C LYS A 106 -16.34 -1.35 -5.08
N GLN A 107 -15.13 -0.98 -5.47
CA GLN A 107 -14.19 -1.90 -6.10
C GLN A 107 -13.57 -2.90 -5.10
N PHE A 108 -13.56 -2.56 -3.82
CA PHE A 108 -13.15 -3.41 -2.72
C PHE A 108 -14.32 -4.15 -2.03
N GLU A 109 -15.54 -4.04 -2.56
CA GLU A 109 -16.67 -4.83 -2.05
C GLU A 109 -16.37 -6.33 -2.12
N GLY A 110 -16.63 -7.03 -1.01
CA GLY A 110 -16.35 -8.45 -0.84
C GLY A 110 -14.86 -8.83 -0.75
N PHE A 111 -13.93 -7.86 -0.70
CA PHE A 111 -12.51 -8.14 -0.53
C PHE A 111 -12.18 -8.45 0.94
N ASP A 112 -11.33 -9.45 1.18
CA ASP A 112 -10.89 -9.84 2.52
C ASP A 112 -9.79 -8.90 3.05
N ILE A 113 -10.22 -7.71 3.49
CA ILE A 113 -9.35 -6.66 4.04
C ILE A 113 -8.65 -7.14 5.31
N GLU A 114 -9.32 -7.93 6.14
CA GLU A 114 -8.78 -8.41 7.41
C GLU A 114 -7.58 -9.33 7.17
N THR A 115 -7.72 -10.31 6.28
CA THR A 115 -6.61 -11.19 5.92
C THR A 115 -5.49 -10.42 5.22
N PHE A 116 -5.82 -9.47 4.34
CA PHE A 116 -4.82 -8.63 3.68
C PHE A 116 -3.96 -7.86 4.68
N ASN A 117 -4.57 -7.18 5.66
CA ASN A 117 -3.85 -6.39 6.65
C ASN A 117 -2.96 -7.23 7.59
N LYS A 118 -3.24 -8.53 7.72
CA LYS A 118 -2.42 -9.47 8.51
C LYS A 118 -1.23 -10.05 7.74
N ILE A 119 -1.04 -9.71 6.46
CA ILE A 119 0.13 -10.18 5.71
C ILE A 119 1.39 -9.56 6.31
N ASN A 120 2.27 -10.42 6.83
CA ASN A 120 3.59 -10.01 7.25
C ASN A 120 4.54 -9.95 6.04
N ILE A 121 4.97 -8.75 5.67
CA ILE A 121 5.86 -8.52 4.51
C ILE A 121 7.36 -8.48 4.88
N VAL A 122 7.69 -8.33 6.15
CA VAL A 122 9.07 -8.16 6.65
C VAL A 122 9.28 -8.95 7.94
N GLN A 123 10.40 -9.62 8.08
CA GLN A 123 10.86 -10.22 9.34
C GLN A 123 12.05 -9.44 9.84
N TRP A 124 11.89 -8.76 10.97
CA TRP A 124 12.99 -8.06 11.62
C TRP A 124 13.99 -9.07 12.13
N ARG A 125 15.28 -8.81 11.87
CA ARG A 125 16.35 -9.61 12.46
C ARG A 125 16.52 -9.14 13.89
N ASP A 126 16.56 -10.09 14.83
CA ASP A 126 16.92 -9.78 16.20
C ASP A 126 18.32 -9.14 16.20
N GLU A 127 18.49 -8.07 17.00
CA GLU A 127 19.81 -7.48 17.19
C GLU A 127 20.74 -8.56 17.74
N VAL A 128 21.90 -8.72 17.12
CA VAL A 128 22.96 -9.56 17.68
C VAL A 128 23.36 -8.88 18.99
N ALA A 129 23.00 -9.50 20.11
CA ALA A 129 23.37 -9.07 21.46
C ALA A 129 24.90 -9.02 21.64
#